data_AF-A0A6N3EW93-F1
#
_entry.id   AF-A0A6N3EW93-F1
#
_cell.length_a   1.000
_cell.length_b   1.000
_cell.length_c   1.000
_cell.angle_alpha   90.00
_cell.angle_beta   90.00
_cell.angle_gamma   90.00
#
_symmetry.space_group_name_H-M   'P 1'
#
loop_
_entity.id
_entity.type
_entity.pdbx_description
1 polymer ?
#
loop_
_entity_poly.entity_id
_entity_poly.type
_entity_poly.pdbx_seq_one_letter_code
_entity_poly.pdbx_strand_id
1 'polypeptide(L)'
;MYKLKKSKVVFYPATHTYVTPDGRMLDGITGMISRQLFPSKYDGVDEETMRNAAERGSFIHSVCELVDSLNIEHESPEAMGYKELKDTYGLRHEESEYLVSDNVHFASCIDKVYRDGESIFTLADIKTTYKLDKEYVRWQLSIYAYLFERQNPGAKVLHLYAIWLRGERHELVEVERIPDDVVVSLMEHEVSGEQFTNPYAPSVTDTSLPEKYAAMEDAIAEIDRQYKYWSEKKKELADGVKFEMQNAGVSKWVGDRVSFTRKEDSEREDFDKKRFAADHPDLYKAYLIKTKVSGSVILKVK
;
A
#
# COMPACT_ATOMS: atom_id res chain seq x y z
N MET A 1 30.07 -7.50 -21.41
CA MET A 1 28.86 -6.99 -20.71
C MET A 1 27.68 -7.10 -21.66
N TYR A 2 26.68 -7.93 -21.32
CA TYR A 2 25.49 -8.15 -22.14
C TYR A 2 24.66 -6.86 -22.26
N LYS A 3 24.19 -6.53 -23.47
CA LYS A 3 23.35 -5.34 -23.71
C LYS A 3 21.88 -5.75 -23.84
N LEU A 4 21.02 -5.17 -23.00
CA LEU A 4 19.58 -5.41 -23.06
C LEU A 4 18.98 -4.94 -24.38
N LYS A 5 18.06 -5.76 -24.92
CA LYS A 5 17.31 -5.47 -26.15
C LYS A 5 16.07 -4.66 -25.80
N LYS A 6 15.86 -3.53 -26.46
CA LYS A 6 14.63 -2.73 -26.24
C LYS A 6 13.49 -3.32 -27.07
N SER A 7 12.31 -3.42 -26.47
CA SER A 7 11.09 -3.78 -27.18
C SER A 7 10.75 -2.72 -28.24
N LYS A 8 10.08 -3.13 -29.31
CA LYS A 8 9.52 -2.21 -30.32
C LYS A 8 8.10 -1.76 -29.98
N VAL A 9 7.48 -2.36 -28.97
CA VAL A 9 6.17 -1.96 -28.46
C VAL A 9 6.29 -0.58 -27.81
N VAL A 10 5.31 0.27 -28.08
CA VAL A 10 5.21 1.61 -27.52
C VAL A 10 4.17 1.59 -26.41
N PHE A 11 4.55 2.08 -25.23
CA PHE A 11 3.62 2.35 -24.15
C PHE A 11 3.12 3.79 -24.22
N TYR A 12 1.82 3.98 -24.09
CA TYR A 12 1.16 5.29 -24.03
C TYR A 12 0.65 5.53 -22.61
N PRO A 13 1.39 6.31 -21.78
CA PRO A 13 1.04 6.50 -20.37
C PRO A 13 -0.34 7.11 -20.13
N ALA A 14 -0.77 8.04 -21.00
CA ALA A 14 -2.04 8.76 -20.85
C ALA A 14 -3.27 7.86 -20.95
N THR A 15 -3.19 6.82 -21.79
CA THR A 15 -4.27 5.84 -21.99
C THR A 15 -3.97 4.51 -21.32
N HIS A 16 -2.77 4.36 -20.75
CA HIS A 16 -2.24 3.12 -20.20
C HIS A 16 -2.34 1.94 -21.19
N THR A 17 -1.98 2.20 -22.47
CA THR A 17 -2.08 1.21 -23.56
C THR A 17 -0.73 0.86 -24.15
N TYR A 18 -0.60 -0.38 -24.62
CA TYR A 18 0.57 -0.88 -25.33
C TYR A 18 0.23 -1.12 -26.80
N VAL A 19 1.06 -0.64 -27.72
CA VAL A 19 0.80 -0.77 -29.16
C VAL A 19 2.06 -1.26 -29.89
N THR A 20 1.90 -2.28 -30.73
CA THR A 20 2.96 -2.78 -31.60
C THR A 20 3.21 -1.85 -32.79
N PRO A 21 4.35 -1.95 -33.50
CA PRO A 21 4.63 -1.14 -34.69
C PRO A 21 3.58 -1.29 -35.82
N ASP A 22 2.90 -2.44 -35.91
CA ASP A 22 1.81 -2.71 -36.86
C ASP A 22 0.43 -2.23 -36.35
N GLY A 23 0.37 -1.55 -35.20
CA GLY A 23 -0.84 -0.92 -34.68
C GLY A 23 -1.74 -1.84 -33.84
N ARG A 24 -1.28 -3.03 -33.47
CA ARG A 24 -2.03 -3.94 -32.59
C ARG A 24 -1.93 -3.47 -31.15
N MET A 25 -3.07 -3.44 -30.45
CA MET A 25 -3.11 -3.20 -29.01
C MET A 25 -2.79 -4.48 -28.24
N LEU A 26 -1.98 -4.37 -27.19
CA LEU A 26 -1.62 -5.45 -26.29
C LEU A 26 -2.15 -5.17 -24.87
N ASP A 27 -2.42 -6.25 -24.14
CA ASP A 27 -2.89 -6.20 -22.76
C ASP A 27 -1.74 -6.11 -21.77
N GLY A 28 -1.96 -5.36 -20.69
CA GLY A 28 -1.09 -5.33 -19.52
C GLY A 28 -1.22 -6.61 -18.69
N ILE A 29 -0.10 -7.14 -18.18
CA ILE A 29 -0.13 -8.38 -17.39
C ILE A 29 -0.87 -8.22 -16.05
N THR A 30 -0.90 -7.02 -15.48
CA THR A 30 -1.56 -6.74 -14.18
C THR A 30 -3.07 -6.94 -14.26
N GLY A 31 -3.67 -6.60 -15.41
CA GLY A 31 -5.09 -6.85 -15.71
C GLY A 31 -5.39 -8.35 -15.79
N MET A 32 -4.56 -9.10 -16.52
CA MET A 32 -4.65 -10.57 -16.61
C MET A 32 -4.52 -11.22 -15.22
N ILE A 33 -3.50 -10.87 -14.45
CA ILE A 33 -3.29 -11.41 -13.09
C ILE A 33 -4.52 -11.17 -12.22
N SER A 34 -5.08 -9.97 -12.26
CA SER A 34 -6.27 -9.63 -11.48
C SER A 34 -7.47 -10.49 -11.87
N ARG A 35 -7.73 -10.66 -13.18
CA ARG A 35 -8.86 -11.48 -13.67
C ARG A 35 -8.69 -12.97 -13.36
N GLN A 36 -7.50 -13.51 -13.64
CA GLN A 36 -7.25 -14.95 -13.60
C GLN A 36 -6.98 -15.48 -12.19
N LEU A 37 -6.30 -14.69 -11.35
CA LEU A 37 -5.77 -15.17 -10.06
C LEU A 37 -6.41 -14.49 -8.85
N PHE A 38 -6.85 -13.23 -8.98
CA PHE A 38 -7.31 -12.42 -7.87
C PHE A 38 -8.59 -11.60 -8.16
N PRO A 39 -9.66 -12.22 -8.68
CA PRO A 39 -10.82 -11.50 -9.21
C PRO A 39 -11.56 -10.65 -8.17
N SER A 40 -11.48 -11.03 -6.88
CA SER A 40 -12.16 -10.35 -5.77
C SER A 40 -11.26 -9.45 -4.92
N LYS A 41 -9.99 -9.25 -5.31
CA LYS A 41 -8.97 -8.58 -4.46
C LYS A 41 -9.31 -7.15 -4.05
N TYR A 42 -10.10 -6.46 -4.87
CA TYR A 42 -10.51 -5.07 -4.63
C TYR A 42 -12.01 -4.94 -4.37
N ASP A 43 -12.71 -6.05 -4.11
CA ASP A 43 -14.14 -6.03 -3.83
C ASP A 43 -14.43 -5.19 -2.58
N GLY A 44 -15.26 -4.16 -2.74
CA GLY A 44 -15.67 -3.27 -1.66
C GLY A 44 -14.68 -2.14 -1.32
N VAL A 45 -13.61 -1.97 -2.10
CA VAL A 45 -12.78 -0.74 -2.04
C VAL A 45 -13.42 0.33 -2.93
N ASP A 46 -13.62 1.52 -2.40
CA ASP A 46 -14.19 2.63 -3.18
C ASP A 46 -13.20 3.19 -4.22
N GLU A 47 -13.74 3.76 -5.29
CA GLU A 47 -12.95 4.27 -6.42
C GLU A 47 -11.99 5.40 -6.01
N GLU A 48 -12.36 6.23 -5.04
CA GLU A 48 -11.51 7.33 -4.58
C GLU A 48 -10.28 6.81 -3.85
N THR A 49 -10.45 5.82 -2.96
CA THR A 49 -9.34 5.12 -2.31
C THR A 49 -8.41 4.45 -3.33
N MET A 50 -8.96 3.78 -4.34
CA MET A 50 -8.18 3.15 -5.41
C MET A 50 -7.38 4.18 -6.23
N ARG A 51 -8.02 5.30 -6.61
CA ARG A 51 -7.37 6.39 -7.34
C ARG A 51 -6.23 7.02 -6.54
N ASN A 52 -6.48 7.36 -5.27
CA ASN A 52 -5.47 7.96 -4.40
C ASN A 52 -4.26 7.02 -4.19
N ALA A 53 -4.52 5.70 -4.06
CA ALA A 53 -3.47 4.71 -3.96
C ALA A 53 -2.63 4.61 -5.25
N ALA A 54 -3.28 4.65 -6.42
CA ALA A 54 -2.61 4.64 -7.71
C ALA A 54 -1.75 5.89 -7.93
N GLU A 55 -2.30 7.08 -7.67
CA GLU A 55 -1.58 8.36 -7.79
C GLU A 55 -0.34 8.41 -6.90
N ARG A 56 -0.48 8.00 -5.62
CA ARG A 56 0.66 7.90 -4.70
C ARG A 56 1.70 6.88 -5.19
N GLY A 57 1.25 5.73 -5.69
CA GLY A 57 2.12 4.70 -6.25
C GLY A 57 2.95 5.24 -7.42
N SER A 58 2.31 5.87 -8.40
CA SER A 58 2.97 6.49 -9.55
C SER A 58 3.97 7.56 -9.13
N PHE A 59 3.62 8.41 -8.17
CA PHE A 59 4.55 9.43 -7.64
C PHE A 59 5.82 8.79 -7.05
N ILE A 60 5.67 7.78 -6.19
CA ILE A 60 6.81 7.11 -5.55
C ILE A 60 7.71 6.42 -6.58
N HIS A 61 7.11 5.77 -7.59
CA HIS A 61 7.85 5.17 -8.70
C HIS A 61 8.69 6.20 -9.44
N SER A 62 8.09 7.34 -9.84
CA SER A 62 8.80 8.42 -10.52
C SER A 62 9.94 8.99 -9.66
N VAL A 63 9.73 9.15 -8.35
CA VAL A 63 10.79 9.63 -7.44
C VAL A 63 11.94 8.61 -7.37
N CYS A 64 11.65 7.31 -7.26
CA CYS A 64 12.69 6.27 -7.24
C CYS A 64 13.46 6.20 -8.56
N GLU A 65 12.80 6.43 -9.70
CA GLU A 65 13.46 6.55 -11.00
C GLU A 65 14.41 7.76 -11.08
N LEU A 66 14.04 8.90 -10.50
CA LEU A 66 14.92 10.06 -10.40
C LEU A 66 16.15 9.78 -9.51
N VAL A 67 15.97 9.05 -8.41
CA VAL A 67 17.08 8.59 -7.56
C VAL A 67 18.05 7.72 -8.35
N ASP A 68 17.56 6.80 -9.19
CA ASP A 68 18.42 5.97 -10.04
C ASP A 68 19.16 6.79 -11.10
N SER A 69 18.46 7.73 -11.75
CA SER A 69 18.98 8.45 -12.91
C SER A 69 19.95 9.57 -12.55
N LEU A 70 19.69 10.27 -11.44
CA LEU A 70 20.40 11.49 -11.06
C LEU A 70 21.19 11.35 -9.76
N ASN A 71 21.05 10.22 -9.06
CA ASN A 71 21.64 10.00 -7.72
C ASN A 71 21.28 11.12 -6.73
N ILE A 72 20.06 11.64 -6.83
CA ILE A 72 19.56 12.73 -5.98
C ILE A 72 19.03 12.21 -4.65
N GLU A 73 19.00 13.09 -3.66
CA GLU A 73 18.27 12.88 -2.42
C GLU A 73 16.89 13.53 -2.54
N HIS A 74 15.88 12.84 -2.04
CA HIS A 74 14.50 13.33 -2.03
C HIS A 74 13.95 13.17 -0.61
N GLU A 75 13.19 14.17 -0.14
CA GLU A 75 12.71 14.26 1.25
C GLU A 75 11.60 13.25 1.59
N SER A 76 11.12 12.49 0.59
CA SER A 76 10.11 11.45 0.82
C SER A 76 10.76 10.29 1.58
N PRO A 77 10.16 9.85 2.71
CA PRO A 77 10.64 8.70 3.46
C PRO A 77 10.82 7.45 2.59
N GLU A 78 9.93 7.23 1.61
CA GLU A 78 10.01 6.11 0.68
C GLU A 78 11.23 6.19 -0.24
N ALA A 79 11.57 7.40 -0.72
CA ALA A 79 12.74 7.61 -1.57
C ALA A 79 14.05 7.43 -0.79
N MET A 80 14.09 7.91 0.46
CA MET A 80 15.20 7.67 1.38
C MET A 80 15.38 6.17 1.65
N GLY A 81 14.29 5.48 2.01
CA GLY A 81 14.30 4.04 2.23
C GLY A 81 14.71 3.24 0.98
N TYR A 82 14.28 3.67 -0.21
CA TYR A 82 14.73 3.07 -1.47
C TYR A 82 16.25 3.19 -1.67
N LYS A 83 16.82 4.38 -1.43
CA LYS A 83 18.27 4.61 -1.51
C LYS A 83 19.02 3.76 -0.48
N GLU A 84 18.54 3.71 0.76
CA GLU A 84 19.10 2.88 1.82
C GLU A 84 19.10 1.39 1.45
N LEU A 85 18.01 0.87 0.87
CA LEU A 85 17.96 -0.51 0.37
C LEU A 85 18.98 -0.75 -0.74
N LYS A 86 19.09 0.16 -1.72
CA LYS A 86 20.08 0.02 -2.79
C LYS A 86 21.50 -0.05 -2.25
N ASP A 87 21.85 0.84 -1.34
CA ASP A 87 23.19 0.92 -0.76
C ASP A 87 23.49 -0.31 0.11
N THR A 88 22.51 -0.74 0.91
CA THR A 88 22.64 -1.91 1.81
C THR A 88 22.83 -3.22 1.03
N TYR A 89 22.05 -3.42 -0.03
CA TYR A 89 22.07 -4.66 -0.82
C TYR A 89 22.99 -4.58 -2.05
N GLY A 90 23.66 -3.45 -2.28
CA GLY A 90 24.56 -3.27 -3.41
C GLY A 90 23.87 -3.36 -4.78
N LEU A 91 22.61 -2.90 -4.87
CA LEU A 91 21.79 -3.02 -6.08
C LEU A 91 22.31 -2.11 -7.20
N ARG A 92 22.93 -2.72 -8.21
CA ARG A 92 23.46 -2.01 -9.39
C ARG A 92 22.36 -1.82 -10.42
N HIS A 93 21.78 -0.62 -10.43
CA HIS A 93 20.73 -0.23 -11.40
C HIS A 93 21.20 -0.43 -12.85
N GLU A 94 20.35 -1.05 -13.67
CA GLU A 94 20.57 -1.23 -15.11
C GLU A 94 19.51 -0.47 -15.91
N GLU A 95 18.23 -0.67 -15.61
CA GLU A 95 17.10 -0.02 -16.27
C GLU A 95 15.92 0.17 -15.30
N SER A 96 15.16 1.24 -15.49
CA SER A 96 13.84 1.44 -14.89
C SER A 96 12.76 1.34 -15.96
N GLU A 97 11.53 0.99 -15.59
CA GLU A 97 10.38 0.97 -16.52
C GLU A 97 10.68 0.16 -17.80
N TYR A 98 11.37 -0.97 -17.64
CA TYR A 98 11.89 -1.75 -18.75
C TYR A 98 10.76 -2.53 -19.43
N LEU A 99 10.38 -2.09 -20.63
CA LEU A 99 9.27 -2.69 -21.39
C LEU A 99 9.64 -4.08 -21.94
N VAL A 100 8.83 -5.07 -21.56
CA VAL A 100 8.86 -6.45 -22.07
C VAL A 100 7.55 -6.80 -22.76
N SER A 101 7.61 -7.68 -23.76
CA SER A 101 6.42 -8.12 -24.49
C SER A 101 6.62 -9.46 -25.17
N ASP A 102 5.53 -10.21 -25.34
CA ASP A 102 5.48 -11.37 -26.23
C ASP A 102 5.35 -10.99 -27.72
N ASN A 103 5.11 -9.70 -27.99
CA ASN A 103 4.81 -9.07 -29.29
C ASN A 103 3.53 -9.57 -29.97
N VAL A 104 2.63 -10.24 -29.22
CA VAL A 104 1.41 -10.84 -29.77
C VAL A 104 0.17 -10.43 -28.97
N HIS A 105 0.19 -10.63 -27.65
CA HIS A 105 -0.95 -10.42 -26.75
C HIS A 105 -0.62 -9.53 -25.55
N PHE A 106 0.59 -9.63 -25.00
CA PHE A 106 0.93 -9.01 -23.72
C PHE A 106 2.16 -8.10 -23.79
N ALA A 107 2.10 -7.01 -23.04
CA ALA A 107 3.23 -6.13 -22.78
C ALA A 107 3.14 -5.52 -21.38
N SER A 108 4.28 -5.21 -20.78
CA SER A 108 4.32 -4.53 -19.49
C SER A 108 5.70 -3.93 -19.21
N CYS A 109 5.78 -3.04 -18.23
CA CYS A 109 7.02 -2.41 -17.79
C CYS A 109 7.47 -3.06 -16.47
N ILE A 110 8.72 -3.50 -16.43
CA ILE A 110 9.38 -3.94 -15.21
C ILE A 110 9.91 -2.69 -14.50
N ASP A 111 9.46 -2.43 -13.28
CA ASP A 111 9.83 -1.22 -12.54
C ASP A 111 11.35 -1.07 -12.43
N LYS A 112 12.05 -2.14 -12.02
CA LYS A 112 13.50 -2.14 -11.79
C LYS A 112 14.18 -3.39 -12.33
N VAL A 113 15.26 -3.16 -13.07
CA VAL A 113 16.22 -4.18 -13.50
C VAL A 113 17.57 -3.83 -12.90
N TYR A 114 18.14 -4.78 -12.15
CA TYR A 114 19.48 -4.68 -11.57
C TYR A 114 20.42 -5.69 -12.23
N ARG A 115 21.72 -5.36 -12.27
CA ARG A 115 22.75 -6.22 -12.83
C ARG A 115 23.57 -6.93 -11.76
N ASP A 116 23.57 -8.25 -11.80
CA ASP A 116 24.37 -9.10 -10.91
C ASP A 116 25.62 -9.67 -11.59
N GLY A 117 25.60 -9.80 -12.92
CA GLY A 117 26.75 -10.32 -13.67
C GLY A 117 26.78 -9.88 -15.13
N GLU A 118 27.60 -10.57 -15.93
CA GLU A 118 27.74 -10.25 -17.36
C GLU A 118 26.42 -10.38 -18.11
N SER A 119 25.66 -11.45 -17.84
CA SER A 119 24.33 -11.71 -18.41
C SER A 119 23.31 -12.15 -17.34
N ILE A 120 23.59 -11.83 -16.07
CA ILE A 120 22.76 -12.18 -14.91
C ILE A 120 22.13 -10.90 -14.36
N PHE A 121 20.82 -10.95 -14.13
CA PHE A 121 20.00 -9.81 -13.72
C PHE A 121 19.07 -10.18 -12.56
N THR A 122 18.64 -9.15 -11.84
CA THR A 122 17.60 -9.23 -10.82
C THR A 122 16.46 -8.32 -11.22
N LEU A 123 15.24 -8.79 -11.08
CA LEU A 123 14.04 -7.99 -11.35
C LEU A 123 13.37 -7.62 -10.04
N ALA A 124 12.90 -6.39 -9.95
CA ALA A 124 12.16 -5.95 -8.79
C ALA A 124 10.98 -5.06 -9.14
N ASP A 125 9.97 -5.09 -8.28
CA ASP A 125 8.75 -4.31 -8.40
C ASP A 125 8.51 -3.52 -7.11
N ILE A 126 8.23 -2.22 -7.25
CA ILE A 126 8.00 -1.30 -6.14
C ILE A 126 6.55 -1.38 -5.71
N LYS A 127 6.34 -1.85 -4.48
CA LYS A 127 5.02 -1.87 -3.84
C LYS A 127 4.94 -0.82 -2.76
N THR A 128 3.87 -0.03 -2.80
CA THR A 128 3.59 1.01 -1.81
C THR A 128 2.34 0.72 -0.98
N THR A 129 1.84 -0.51 -1.11
CA THR A 129 0.63 -1.03 -0.48
C THR A 129 0.75 -1.11 1.04
N TYR A 130 -0.39 -1.18 1.73
CA TYR A 130 -0.41 -1.25 3.20
C TYR A 130 0.15 -2.55 3.74
N LYS A 131 -0.18 -3.64 3.05
CA LYS A 131 0.39 -4.96 3.26
C LYS A 131 1.04 -5.39 1.95
N LEU A 132 2.23 -5.93 2.04
CA LEU A 132 2.85 -6.55 0.88
C LEU A 132 2.10 -7.84 0.54
N ASP A 133 1.49 -7.87 -0.64
CA ASP A 133 0.93 -9.08 -1.22
C ASP A 133 2.04 -9.82 -1.98
N LYS A 134 2.72 -10.71 -1.26
CA LYS A 134 3.85 -11.47 -1.80
C LYS A 134 3.43 -12.39 -2.95
N GLU A 135 2.24 -12.96 -2.91
CA GLU A 135 1.79 -13.90 -3.93
C GLU A 135 1.47 -13.16 -5.24
N TYR A 136 0.82 -11.99 -5.17
CA TYR A 136 0.62 -11.15 -6.35
C TYR A 136 1.96 -10.75 -6.99
N VAL A 137 2.91 -10.28 -6.18
CA VAL A 137 4.24 -9.86 -6.67
C VAL A 137 4.99 -11.05 -7.27
N ARG A 138 4.90 -12.23 -6.64
CA ARG A 138 5.49 -13.47 -7.13
C ARG A 138 5.03 -13.80 -8.54
N TRP A 139 3.73 -13.77 -8.80
CA TRP A 139 3.18 -13.99 -10.15
C TRP A 139 3.65 -12.92 -11.13
N GLN A 140 3.54 -11.65 -10.76
CA GLN A 140 3.94 -10.53 -11.60
C GLN A 140 5.41 -10.62 -12.03
N LEU A 141 6.32 -10.78 -11.07
CA LEU A 141 7.75 -10.87 -11.32
C LEU A 141 8.15 -12.15 -12.07
N SER A 142 7.42 -13.26 -11.88
CA SER A 142 7.66 -14.49 -12.64
C SER A 142 7.28 -14.33 -14.11
N ILE A 143 6.16 -13.66 -14.41
CA ILE A 143 5.77 -13.31 -15.79
C ILE A 143 6.80 -12.36 -16.41
N TYR A 144 7.24 -11.34 -15.66
CA TYR A 144 8.31 -10.45 -16.10
C TYR A 144 9.60 -11.20 -16.40
N ALA A 145 10.02 -12.13 -15.55
CA ALA A 145 11.24 -12.93 -15.77
C ALA A 145 11.16 -13.75 -17.06
N TYR A 146 10.03 -14.42 -17.29
CA TYR A 146 9.79 -15.18 -18.52
C TYR A 146 9.86 -14.29 -19.77
N LEU A 147 9.13 -13.16 -19.78
CA LEU A 147 9.13 -12.23 -20.92
C LEU A 147 10.50 -11.57 -21.12
N PHE A 148 11.18 -11.23 -20.04
CA PHE A 148 12.52 -10.62 -20.06
C PHE A 148 13.54 -11.55 -20.70
N GLU A 149 13.60 -12.82 -20.28
CA GLU A 149 14.56 -13.79 -20.84
C GLU A 149 14.25 -14.12 -22.30
N ARG A 150 12.96 -14.17 -22.67
CA ARG A 150 12.55 -14.35 -24.07
C ARG A 150 12.95 -13.17 -24.95
N GLN A 151 12.79 -11.94 -24.44
CA GLN A 151 13.21 -10.72 -25.13
C GLN A 151 14.74 -10.61 -25.21
N ASN A 152 15.45 -11.12 -24.22
CA ASN A 152 16.91 -11.05 -24.09
C ASN A 152 17.56 -12.45 -24.13
N PRO A 153 17.64 -13.12 -25.30
CA PRO A 153 18.30 -14.41 -25.44
C PRO A 153 19.72 -14.40 -24.85
N GLY A 154 19.99 -15.31 -23.91
CA GLY A 154 21.27 -15.44 -23.20
C GLY A 154 21.37 -14.68 -21.87
N ALA A 155 20.40 -13.80 -21.57
CA ALA A 155 20.25 -13.23 -20.24
C ALA A 155 19.52 -14.21 -19.30
N LYS A 156 19.82 -14.13 -17.99
CA LYS A 156 19.15 -14.92 -16.95
C LYS A 156 18.76 -14.06 -15.78
N VAL A 157 17.57 -14.31 -15.26
CA VAL A 157 17.06 -13.68 -14.04
C VAL A 157 17.37 -14.57 -12.84
N LEU A 158 18.12 -14.04 -11.88
CA LEU A 158 18.58 -14.75 -10.69
C LEU A 158 17.63 -14.57 -9.50
N HIS A 159 17.33 -13.32 -9.15
CA HIS A 159 16.45 -12.97 -8.03
C HIS A 159 15.25 -12.15 -8.48
N LEU A 160 14.17 -12.30 -7.72
CA LEU A 160 12.93 -11.52 -7.85
C LEU A 160 12.66 -10.85 -6.50
N TYR A 161 12.56 -9.52 -6.47
CA TYR A 161 12.33 -8.78 -5.24
C TYR A 161 11.10 -7.89 -5.29
N ALA A 162 10.32 -7.90 -4.22
CA ALA A 162 9.44 -6.78 -3.90
C ALA A 162 10.24 -5.71 -3.16
N ILE A 163 10.21 -4.48 -3.66
CA ILE A 163 10.72 -3.30 -2.94
C ILE A 163 9.52 -2.67 -2.25
N TRP A 164 9.32 -2.98 -0.97
CA TRP A 164 8.16 -2.50 -0.24
C TRP A 164 8.47 -1.18 0.45
N LEU A 165 7.83 -0.10 0.00
CA LEU A 165 8.06 1.27 0.48
C LEU A 165 6.75 1.89 1.01
N ARG A 166 6.68 2.17 2.31
CA ARG A 166 5.51 2.78 2.94
C ARG A 166 5.88 3.68 4.12
N GLY A 167 5.84 5.00 3.90
CA GLY A 167 6.35 5.96 4.88
C GLY A 167 7.78 5.60 5.22
N GLU A 168 8.10 5.53 6.52
CA GLU A 168 9.44 5.17 7.01
C GLU A 168 9.76 3.67 6.85
N ARG A 169 8.75 2.81 6.62
CA ARG A 169 8.99 1.38 6.41
C ARG A 169 9.51 1.14 5.00
N HIS A 170 10.67 0.49 4.93
CA HIS A 170 11.24 0.00 3.68
C HIS A 170 11.80 -1.42 3.88
N GLU A 171 11.51 -2.33 2.96
CA GLU A 171 11.96 -3.72 3.03
C GLU A 171 12.18 -4.27 1.63
N LEU A 172 13.29 -4.98 1.42
CA LEU A 172 13.53 -5.78 0.21
C LEU A 172 13.15 -7.23 0.49
N VAL A 173 12.12 -7.72 -0.19
CA VAL A 173 11.56 -9.05 0.07
C VAL A 173 11.72 -9.93 -1.15
N GLU A 174 12.46 -11.04 -1.02
CA GLU A 174 12.59 -12.02 -2.10
C GLU A 174 11.31 -12.83 -2.28
N VAL A 175 10.97 -13.10 -3.54
CA VAL A 175 9.88 -14.01 -3.92
C VAL A 175 10.40 -15.11 -4.84
N GLU A 176 9.86 -16.31 -4.69
CA GLU A 176 10.30 -17.47 -5.47
C GLU A 176 9.70 -17.45 -6.88
N ARG A 177 10.55 -17.59 -7.90
CA ARG A 177 10.11 -17.67 -9.30
C ARG A 177 9.19 -18.87 -9.52
N ILE A 178 8.04 -18.60 -10.13
CA ILE A 178 7.11 -19.62 -10.62
C ILE A 178 7.70 -20.24 -11.90
N PRO A 179 7.66 -21.58 -12.05
CA PRO A 179 8.11 -22.26 -13.26
C PRO A 179 7.50 -21.68 -14.55
N ASP A 180 8.33 -21.58 -15.59
CA ASP A 180 7.95 -20.94 -16.86
C ASP A 180 6.77 -21.64 -17.54
N ASP A 181 6.64 -22.96 -17.41
CA ASP A 181 5.51 -23.74 -17.96
C ASP A 181 4.17 -23.35 -17.32
N VAL A 182 4.17 -23.08 -16.00
CA VAL A 182 2.98 -22.59 -15.29
C VAL A 182 2.64 -21.16 -15.70
N VAL A 183 3.65 -20.31 -15.86
CA VAL A 183 3.47 -18.92 -16.37
C VAL A 183 2.89 -18.92 -17.78
N VAL A 184 3.43 -19.75 -18.67
CA VAL A 184 2.93 -19.91 -20.04
C VAL A 184 1.49 -20.41 -20.03
N SER A 185 1.18 -21.41 -19.21
CA SER A 185 -0.18 -21.91 -19.06
C SER A 185 -1.15 -20.80 -18.64
N LEU A 186 -0.80 -19.96 -17.66
CA LEU A 186 -1.64 -18.82 -17.26
C LEU A 186 -1.92 -17.88 -18.43
N MET A 187 -0.89 -17.52 -19.20
CA MET A 187 -1.02 -16.62 -20.35
C MET A 187 -1.88 -17.23 -21.47
N GLU A 188 -1.76 -18.54 -21.72
CA GLU A 188 -2.56 -19.25 -22.73
C GLU A 188 -4.04 -19.34 -22.34
N HIS A 189 -4.35 -19.53 -21.04
CA HIS A 189 -5.73 -19.52 -20.54
C HIS A 189 -6.37 -18.14 -20.72
N GLU A 190 -5.64 -17.05 -20.46
CA GLU A 190 -6.13 -15.70 -20.73
C GLU A 190 -6.44 -15.49 -22.22
N VAL A 191 -5.55 -15.92 -23.12
CA VAL A 191 -5.74 -15.77 -24.57
C VAL A 191 -6.92 -16.60 -25.10
N SER A 192 -7.13 -17.78 -24.53
CA SER A 192 -8.27 -18.65 -24.89
C SER A 192 -9.60 -18.22 -24.24
N GLY A 193 -9.56 -17.28 -23.28
CA GLY A 193 -10.74 -16.89 -22.50
C GLY A 193 -11.17 -17.94 -21.49
N GLU A 194 -10.28 -18.86 -21.13
CA GLU A 194 -10.51 -19.92 -20.15
C GLU A 194 -10.02 -19.49 -18.76
N GLN A 195 -10.64 -20.04 -17.72
CA GLN A 195 -10.23 -19.78 -16.34
C GLN A 195 -9.00 -20.64 -16.01
N PHE A 196 -7.89 -19.99 -15.66
CA PHE A 196 -6.69 -20.66 -15.19
C PHE A 196 -6.93 -21.29 -13.81
N THR A 197 -6.53 -22.56 -13.66
CA THR A 197 -6.54 -23.26 -12.37
C THR A 197 -5.21 -23.04 -11.67
N ASN A 198 -5.18 -22.17 -10.67
CA ASN A 198 -3.96 -21.86 -9.92
C ASN A 198 -3.48 -23.07 -9.08
N PRO A 199 -2.32 -23.69 -9.39
CA PRO A 199 -1.82 -24.84 -8.64
C PRO A 199 -1.29 -24.48 -7.26
N TYR A 200 -1.08 -23.19 -6.97
CA TYR A 200 -0.63 -22.68 -5.68
C TYR A 200 -1.76 -22.06 -4.86
N ALA A 201 -3.02 -22.15 -5.32
CA ALA A 201 -4.15 -21.65 -4.56
C ALA A 201 -4.21 -22.35 -3.18
N PRO A 202 -4.31 -21.61 -2.07
CA PRO A 202 -4.50 -22.22 -0.77
C PRO A 202 -5.79 -23.06 -0.79
N SER A 203 -5.73 -24.27 -0.24
CA SER A 203 -6.92 -25.09 -0.06
C SER A 203 -7.95 -24.30 0.74
N VAL A 204 -9.20 -24.30 0.28
CA VAL A 204 -10.37 -23.50 0.75
C VAL A 204 -10.67 -23.57 2.26
N THR A 205 -9.87 -24.29 3.04
CA THR A 205 -9.98 -24.41 4.52
C THR A 205 -9.31 -23.29 5.31
N ASP A 206 -8.62 -22.33 4.69
CA ASP A 206 -7.99 -21.25 5.45
C ASP A 206 -8.97 -20.09 5.71
N THR A 207 -9.72 -20.22 6.81
CA THR A 207 -10.56 -19.16 7.39
C THR A 207 -9.67 -18.07 8.01
N SER A 208 -8.89 -17.37 7.19
CA SER A 208 -8.38 -16.05 7.57
C SER A 208 -9.52 -15.03 7.40
N LEU A 209 -9.62 -14.08 8.34
CA LEU A 209 -10.70 -13.08 8.33
C LEU A 209 -10.84 -12.44 6.94
N PRO A 210 -12.06 -12.31 6.39
CA PRO A 210 -12.27 -11.74 5.06
C PRO A 210 -11.51 -10.42 4.89
N GLU A 211 -10.85 -10.21 3.74
CA GLU A 211 -10.03 -9.03 3.43
C GLU A 211 -10.74 -7.69 3.73
N LYS A 212 -12.08 -7.67 3.67
CA LYS A 212 -12.91 -6.52 4.07
C LYS A 212 -12.64 -6.05 5.51
N TYR A 213 -12.33 -6.94 6.44
CA TYR A 213 -12.06 -6.57 7.83
C TYR A 213 -10.67 -5.97 7.99
N ALA A 214 -9.68 -6.42 7.22
CA ALA A 214 -8.34 -5.83 7.22
C ALA A 214 -8.37 -4.39 6.67
N ALA A 215 -9.04 -4.16 5.54
CA ALA A 215 -9.22 -2.81 4.99
C ALA A 215 -9.95 -1.87 5.98
N MET A 216 -10.94 -2.39 6.72
CA MET A 216 -11.64 -1.64 7.77
C MET A 216 -10.73 -1.37 8.98
N GLU A 217 -9.92 -2.32 9.43
CA GLU A 217 -8.93 -2.13 10.49
C GLU A 217 -7.93 -1.03 10.13
N ASP A 218 -7.49 -0.98 8.87
CA ASP A 218 -6.50 -0.01 8.39
C ASP A 218 -7.07 1.40 8.26
N ALA A 219 -8.31 1.52 7.76
CA ALA A 219 -9.04 2.79 7.76
C ALA A 219 -9.25 3.30 9.19
N ILE A 220 -9.58 2.41 10.14
CA ILE A 220 -9.74 2.76 11.56
C ILE A 220 -8.41 3.19 12.17
N ALA A 221 -7.30 2.52 11.85
CA ALA A 221 -5.98 2.87 12.37
C ALA A 221 -5.46 4.22 11.82
N GLU A 222 -5.76 4.54 10.56
CA GLU A 222 -5.44 5.84 9.96
C GLU A 222 -6.30 6.96 10.55
N ILE A 223 -7.61 6.74 10.67
CA ILE A 223 -8.51 7.70 11.33
C ILE A 223 -8.08 7.92 12.78
N ASP A 224 -7.66 6.90 13.51
CA ASP A 224 -7.16 7.03 14.90
C ASP A 224 -5.85 7.82 14.96
N ARG A 225 -4.92 7.60 14.02
CA ARG A 225 -3.69 8.40 13.91
C ARG A 225 -3.97 9.86 13.61
N GLN A 226 -4.81 10.14 12.62
CA GLN A 226 -5.23 11.51 12.30
C GLN A 226 -5.96 12.15 13.47
N TYR A 227 -6.84 11.40 14.14
CA TYR A 227 -7.54 11.88 15.34
C TYR A 227 -6.56 12.25 16.44
N LYS A 228 -5.56 11.39 16.75
CA LYS A 228 -4.51 11.69 17.74
C LYS A 228 -3.73 12.94 17.36
N TYR A 229 -3.26 13.03 16.12
CA TYR A 229 -2.52 14.20 15.63
C TYR A 229 -3.34 15.50 15.73
N TRP A 230 -4.57 15.50 15.23
CA TRP A 230 -5.45 16.67 15.29
C TRP A 230 -5.89 17.00 16.71
N SER A 231 -6.03 16.00 17.58
CA SER A 231 -6.32 16.18 19.01
C SER A 231 -5.15 16.84 19.73
N GLU A 232 -3.91 16.41 19.47
CA GLU A 232 -2.70 17.04 20.01
C GLU A 232 -2.55 18.48 19.51
N LYS A 233 -2.71 18.71 18.20
CA LYS A 233 -2.69 20.06 17.62
C LYS A 233 -3.78 20.96 18.18
N LYS A 234 -4.99 20.43 18.37
CA LYS A 234 -6.08 21.17 19.03
C LYS A 234 -5.73 21.52 20.47
N LYS A 235 -5.09 20.60 21.21
CA LYS A 235 -4.64 20.85 22.58
C LYS A 235 -3.55 21.92 22.62
N GLU A 236 -2.54 21.84 21.75
CA GLU A 236 -1.48 22.84 21.60
C GLU A 236 -2.05 24.24 21.34
N LEU A 237 -3.00 24.34 20.40
CA LEU A 237 -3.70 25.60 20.11
C LEU A 237 -4.53 26.09 21.31
N ALA A 238 -5.24 25.20 22.00
CA ALA A 238 -6.05 25.56 23.16
C ALA A 238 -5.17 26.04 24.35
N ASP A 239 -4.02 25.40 24.57
CA ASP A 239 -3.06 25.78 25.60
C ASP A 239 -2.42 27.14 25.26
N GLY A 240 -2.06 27.37 23.99
CA GLY A 240 -1.60 28.67 23.50
C GLY A 240 -2.64 29.78 23.72
N VAL A 241 -3.91 29.53 23.36
CA VAL A 241 -5.00 30.49 23.61
C VAL A 241 -5.18 30.74 25.12
N LYS A 242 -5.10 29.71 25.95
CA LYS A 242 -5.19 29.84 27.42
C LYS A 242 -4.08 30.74 27.96
N PHE A 243 -2.84 30.55 27.50
CA PHE A 243 -1.68 31.36 27.87
C PHE A 243 -1.86 32.84 27.49
N GLU A 244 -2.29 33.11 26.25
CA GLU A 244 -2.56 34.49 25.80
C GLU A 244 -3.71 35.14 26.58
N MET A 245 -4.79 34.40 26.87
CA MET A 245 -5.88 34.87 27.71
C MET A 245 -5.44 35.15 29.16
N GLN A 246 -4.45 34.43 29.68
CA GLN A 246 -3.83 34.72 30.98
C GLN A 246 -3.01 36.01 30.95
N ASN A 247 -2.13 36.18 29.96
CA ASN A 247 -1.31 37.38 29.80
C ASN A 247 -2.17 38.64 29.58
N ALA A 248 -3.25 38.53 28.83
CA ALA A 248 -4.16 39.64 28.56
C ALA A 248 -5.15 39.93 29.70
N GLY A 249 -5.23 39.07 30.74
CA GLY A 249 -6.18 39.23 31.83
C GLY A 249 -7.65 39.04 31.43
N VAL A 250 -7.93 38.36 30.31
CA VAL A 250 -9.29 38.21 29.75
C VAL A 250 -9.85 36.82 30.06
N SER A 251 -11.09 36.75 30.56
CA SER A 251 -11.76 35.48 30.89
C SER A 251 -12.61 34.92 29.74
N LYS A 252 -13.00 35.76 28.77
CA LYS A 252 -13.83 35.37 27.63
C LYS A 252 -13.50 36.19 26.38
N TRP A 253 -13.40 35.51 25.24
CA TRP A 253 -13.28 36.11 23.92
C TRP A 253 -14.32 35.52 22.98
N VAL A 254 -14.95 36.34 22.14
CA VAL A 254 -15.95 35.92 21.16
C VAL A 254 -15.57 36.53 19.82
N GLY A 255 -15.27 35.69 18.84
CA GLY A 255 -15.09 36.10 17.45
C GLY A 255 -16.15 35.50 16.54
N ASP A 256 -16.09 35.85 15.26
CA ASP A 256 -17.13 35.51 14.28
C ASP A 256 -17.26 34.00 14.01
N ARG A 257 -16.20 33.22 14.28
CA ARG A 257 -16.15 31.78 13.99
C ARG A 257 -15.96 30.89 15.22
N VAL A 258 -15.39 31.42 16.30
CA VAL A 258 -15.03 30.66 17.50
C VAL A 258 -15.16 31.56 18.73
N SER A 259 -15.46 30.98 19.89
CA SER A 259 -15.37 31.68 21.18
C SER A 259 -14.47 30.90 22.14
N PHE A 260 -13.75 31.62 22.98
CA PHE A 260 -12.88 31.09 24.02
C PHE A 260 -13.38 31.55 25.38
N THR A 261 -13.44 30.63 26.35
CA THR A 261 -13.77 30.94 27.73
C THR A 261 -12.76 30.24 28.62
N ARG A 262 -12.03 31.02 29.42
CA ARG A 262 -11.07 30.51 30.39
C ARG A 262 -11.82 30.21 31.69
N LYS A 263 -11.87 28.94 32.10
CA LYS A 263 -12.39 28.54 33.41
C LYS A 263 -11.29 28.64 34.47
N GLU A 264 -11.68 29.04 35.67
CA GLU A 264 -10.82 28.98 36.86
C GLU A 264 -10.76 27.56 37.41
N ASP A 265 -9.75 27.29 38.23
CA ASP A 265 -9.63 26.00 38.91
C ASP A 265 -10.82 25.80 39.85
N SER A 266 -11.44 24.63 39.79
CA SER A 266 -12.59 24.29 40.62
C SER A 266 -12.51 22.86 41.12
N GLU A 267 -13.04 22.60 42.31
CA GLU A 267 -13.22 21.25 42.81
C GLU A 267 -14.46 20.60 42.19
N ARG A 268 -14.37 19.31 41.87
CA ARG A 268 -15.49 18.52 41.35
C ARG A 268 -15.81 17.42 42.36
N GLU A 269 -17.05 17.42 42.84
CA GLU A 269 -17.61 16.29 43.58
C GLU A 269 -18.17 15.26 42.60
N ASP A 270 -17.82 13.99 42.79
CA ASP A 270 -18.29 12.88 41.96
C ASP A 270 -18.85 11.79 42.89
N PHE A 271 -19.98 11.19 42.50
CA PHE A 271 -20.62 10.17 43.32
C PHE A 271 -19.90 8.82 43.17
N ASP A 272 -19.34 8.30 44.26
CA ASP A 272 -18.69 6.98 44.26
C ASP A 272 -19.72 5.84 44.22
N LYS A 273 -20.18 5.57 43.00
CA LYS A 273 -21.15 4.53 42.68
C LYS A 273 -20.69 3.13 43.10
N LYS A 274 -19.38 2.85 43.05
CA LYS A 274 -18.84 1.52 43.39
C LYS A 274 -18.92 1.29 44.89
N ARG A 275 -18.44 2.26 45.67
CA ARG A 275 -18.50 2.20 47.14
C ARG A 275 -19.94 2.19 47.64
N PHE A 276 -20.80 3.03 47.09
CA PHE A 276 -22.22 3.05 47.44
C PHE A 276 -22.94 1.72 47.14
N ALA A 277 -22.61 1.07 46.02
CA ALA A 277 -23.17 -0.25 45.68
C ALA A 277 -22.72 -1.37 46.64
N ALA A 278 -21.52 -1.25 47.21
CA ALA A 278 -20.98 -2.20 48.20
C ALA A 278 -21.58 -1.97 49.59
N ASP A 279 -21.64 -0.72 50.04
CA ASP A 279 -22.09 -0.34 51.38
C ASP A 279 -23.64 -0.38 51.51
N HIS A 280 -24.36 -0.12 50.42
CA HIS A 280 -25.82 -0.01 50.39
C HIS A 280 -26.47 -0.75 49.19
N PRO A 281 -26.35 -2.09 49.13
CA PRO A 281 -26.76 -2.88 47.96
C PRO A 281 -28.27 -2.82 47.66
N ASP A 282 -29.13 -2.77 48.69
CA ASP A 282 -30.58 -2.75 48.52
C ASP A 282 -31.09 -1.40 48.00
N LEU A 283 -30.53 -0.32 48.52
CA LEU A 283 -30.77 1.03 48.02
C LEU A 283 -30.25 1.17 46.59
N TYR A 284 -29.02 0.74 46.30
CA TYR A 284 -28.45 0.81 44.96
C TYR A 284 -29.34 0.12 43.92
N LYS A 285 -29.87 -1.06 44.23
CA LYS A 285 -30.80 -1.79 43.34
C LYS A 285 -32.11 -1.04 43.11
N ALA A 286 -32.66 -0.36 44.11
CA ALA A 286 -33.91 0.38 44.00
C ALA A 286 -33.84 1.54 42.99
N TYR A 287 -32.64 2.06 42.70
CA TYR A 287 -32.42 3.15 41.74
C TYR A 287 -31.86 2.70 40.38
N LEU A 288 -31.75 1.39 40.12
CA LEU A 288 -31.30 0.88 38.81
C LEU A 288 -32.44 0.91 37.79
N ILE A 289 -32.28 1.73 36.75
CA ILE A 289 -33.16 1.75 35.58
C ILE A 289 -32.52 0.89 34.48
N LYS A 290 -33.27 -0.07 33.94
CA LYS A 290 -32.85 -0.91 32.80
C LYS A 290 -33.41 -0.34 31.51
N THR A 291 -32.53 0.15 30.64
CA THR A 291 -32.89 0.61 29.29
C THR A 291 -32.33 -0.36 28.26
N LYS A 292 -33.14 -0.74 27.26
CA LYS A 292 -32.63 -1.52 26.11
C LYS A 292 -31.73 -0.61 25.27
N VAL A 293 -30.49 -1.03 25.07
CA VAL A 293 -29.51 -0.35 24.21
C VAL A 293 -29.25 -1.25 23.01
N SER A 294 -29.14 -0.67 21.82
CA SER A 294 -28.75 -1.39 20.60
C SER A 294 -27.32 -1.92 20.74
N GLY A 295 -27.05 -3.09 20.16
CA GLY A 295 -25.69 -3.62 20.11
C GLY A 295 -24.75 -2.61 19.44
N SER A 296 -23.57 -2.42 20.03
CA SER A 296 -22.51 -1.58 19.49
C SER A 296 -21.24 -2.40 19.28
N VAL A 297 -20.45 -2.02 18.29
CA VAL A 297 -19.11 -2.56 18.10
C VAL A 297 -18.17 -1.83 19.05
N ILE A 298 -17.43 -2.57 19.87
CA ILE A 298 -16.39 -2.00 20.74
C ILE A 298 -15.08 -2.04 19.96
N LEU A 299 -14.66 -0.87 19.47
CA LEU A 299 -13.36 -0.70 18.83
C LEU A 299 -12.30 -0.46 19.92
N LYS A 300 -11.26 -1.29 19.90
CA LYS A 300 -10.08 -1.12 20.76
C LYS A 300 -8.85 -1.15 19.88
N VAL A 301 -8.37 0.02 19.49
CA VAL A 301 -7.10 0.17 18.77
C VAL A 301 -5.98 -0.24 19.73
N LYS A 302 -5.13 -1.18 19.29
CA LYS A 302 -3.97 -1.65 20.06
C LYS A 302 -2.80 -0.70 19.92
#